data_AF-A0A849KKY6-F1
#
_entry.id   AF-A0A849KKY6-F1
#
_cell.length_a   1.000
_cell.length_b   1.000
_cell.length_c   1.000
_cell.angle_alpha   90.00
_cell.angle_beta   90.00
_cell.angle_gamma   90.00
#
_symmetry.space_group_name_H-M   'P 1'
#
loop_
_entity.id
_entity.type
_entity.pdbx_description
1 polymer ?
#
loop_
_entity_poly.entity_id
_entity_poly.type
_entity_poly.pdbx_seq_one_letter_code
_entity_poly.pdbx_strand_id
1 'polypeptide(L)' 'MELERETGVALGPCWCTRVEFDAGLLARVPQPAQRLACICAACARGNAPA' A
#
# COMPACT_ATOMS: atom_id res chain seq x y z
N MET A 1 0.78 -14.18 8.83
CA MET A 1 0.26 -13.33 9.91
C MET A 1 -0.91 -14.05 10.60
N GLU A 2 -1.09 -13.89 11.92
CA GLU A 2 -2.07 -14.65 12.73
C GLU A 2 -3.52 -14.54 12.18
N LEU A 3 -3.93 -13.34 11.74
CA LEU A 3 -5.27 -13.08 11.15
C LEU A 3 -5.61 -13.92 9.92
N GLU A 4 -4.61 -14.30 9.12
CA GLU A 4 -4.80 -15.13 7.93
C GLU A 4 -5.12 -16.58 8.33
N ARG A 5 -4.60 -17.04 9.47
CA ARG A 5 -4.88 -18.36 10.02
C ARG A 5 -6.29 -18.45 10.59
N GLU A 6 -6.78 -17.35 11.15
CA GLU A 6 -8.07 -17.27 11.83
C GLU A 6 -9.24 -17.13 10.83
N THR A 7 -9.03 -16.40 9.73
CA THR A 7 -10.09 -16.07 8.77
C THR A 7 -10.05 -16.92 7.50
N GLY A 8 -8.91 -17.53 7.17
CA GLY A 8 -8.70 -18.26 5.92
C GLY A 8 -8.71 -17.36 4.67
N VAL A 9 -8.83 -16.05 4.83
CA VAL A 9 -8.76 -15.07 3.76
C VAL A 9 -7.31 -14.64 3.65
N ALA A 10 -6.66 -14.98 2.54
CA ALA A 10 -5.38 -14.38 2.21
C ALA A 10 -5.57 -12.86 2.24
N LEU A 11 -4.75 -12.14 3.02
CA LEU A 11 -4.65 -10.69 2.93
C LEU A 11 -4.06 -10.39 1.55
N GLY A 12 -4.93 -10.43 0.54
CA GLY A 12 -4.55 -10.26 -0.84
C GLY A 12 -3.86 -8.91 -1.02
N PRO A 13 -3.12 -8.73 -2.11
CA PRO A 13 -2.42 -7.48 -2.39
C PRO A 13 -3.37 -6.29 -2.18
N CYS A 14 -2.93 -5.34 -1.34
CA CYS A 14 -3.69 -4.13 -1.02
C CYS A 14 -4.25 -3.53 -2.32
N TRP A 15 -5.48 -3.02 -2.33
CA TRP A 15 -6.09 -2.46 -3.54
C TRP A 15 -5.15 -1.52 -4.30
N CYS A 16 -4.35 -0.72 -3.58
CA CYS A 16 -3.44 0.24 -4.20
C CYS A 16 -2.26 -0.37 -4.97
N THR A 17 -1.93 -1.65 -4.76
CA THR A 17 -0.91 -2.34 -5.56
C THR A 17 -1.49 -2.92 -6.86
N ARG A 18 -2.80 -2.81 -7.06
CA ARG A 18 -3.54 -3.31 -8.24
C ARG A 18 -4.08 -2.21 -9.14
N VAL A 19 -3.77 -0.95 -8.84
CA VAL A 19 -4.22 0.22 -9.63
C VAL A 19 -3.02 1.02 -10.10
N GLU A 20 -3.18 1.67 -11.25
CA GLU A 20 -2.19 2.60 -11.75
C GLU A 20 -2.45 4.01 -11.20
N PHE A 21 -1.38 4.70 -10.83
CA PHE A 21 -1.42 6.09 -10.41
C PHE A 21 -0.85 6.98 -11.51
N ASP A 22 -1.48 8.13 -11.71
CA ASP A 22 -0.96 9.15 -12.62
C ASP A 22 0.46 9.58 -12.24
N ALA A 23 1.29 9.85 -13.25
CA ALA A 23 2.68 10.25 -13.05
C ALA A 23 2.82 11.57 -12.29
N GLY A 24 1.89 12.52 -12.50
CA GLY A 24 1.84 13.79 -11.79
C GLY A 24 1.49 13.63 -10.31
N LEU A 25 0.72 12.60 -9.95
CA LEU A 25 0.47 12.24 -8.56
C LEU A 25 1.73 11.63 -7.92
N LEU A 26 2.41 10.72 -8.62
CA LEU A 26 3.64 10.08 -8.14
C LEU A 26 4.78 11.10 -7.93
N ALA A 27 4.85 12.13 -8.77
CA ALA A 27 5.84 13.20 -8.66
C ALA A 27 5.72 14.03 -7.36
N ARG A 28 4.58 13.97 -6.66
CA ARG A 28 4.38 14.65 -5.37
C ARG A 28 5.04 13.93 -4.20
N VAL A 29 5.45 12.68 -4.39
CA VAL A 29 6.11 11.89 -3.35
C VAL A 29 7.55 12.40 -3.18
N PRO A 30 7.97 12.78 -1.95
CA PRO A 30 9.35 13.18 -1.69
C PRO A 30 10.32 12.11 -2.19
N GLN A 31 11.41 12.50 -2.85
CA GLN A 31 12.43 11.56 -3.36
C GLN A 31 12.82 10.45 -2.39
N PRO A 32 13.13 10.71 -1.10
CA PRO A 32 13.51 9.65 -0.17
C PRO A 32 12.37 8.67 0.17
N ALA A 33 11.12 9.02 -0.14
CA ALA A 33 9.94 8.19 0.11
C ALA A 33 9.43 7.47 -1.16
N GLN A 34 10.02 7.74 -2.32
CA GLN A 34 9.62 7.10 -3.58
C GLN A 34 9.99 5.61 -3.56
N ARG A 35 9.13 4.78 -4.17
CA ARG A 35 9.36 3.33 -4.35
C ARG A 35 9.53 2.51 -3.06
N LEU A 36 9.28 3.10 -1.88
CA LEU A 36 9.35 2.41 -0.59
C LEU A 36 8.03 1.78 -0.16
N ALA A 37 6.90 2.40 -0.53
CA ALA A 37 5.56 1.94 -0.18
C ALA A 37 4.52 2.45 -1.19
N CYS A 38 3.29 1.95 -1.07
CA CYS A 38 2.14 2.48 -1.78
C CYS A 38 1.75 3.88 -1.25
N ILE A 39 1.17 4.73 -2.12
CA ILE A 39 0.82 6.14 -1.81
C ILE A 39 -0.61 6.33 -1.28
N CYS A 40 -1.33 5.24 -0.97
CA CYS A 40 -2.69 5.35 -0.45
C CYS A 40 -2.70 5.93 0.97
N ALA A 41 -3.82 6.50 1.38
CA ALA A 41 -3.95 7.09 2.71
C ALA A 41 -3.66 6.11 3.85
N ALA A 42 -3.92 4.80 3.68
CA ALA A 42 -3.61 3.79 4.69
C ALA A 42 -2.10 3.61 4.87
N CYS A 43 -1.35 3.44 3.77
CA CYS A 43 0.11 3.32 3.81
C CYS A 43 0.78 4.62 4.29
N ALA A 44 0.28 5.78 3.85
CA ALA A 44 0.77 7.09 4.31
C ALA A 44 0.60 7.31 5.83
N ARG A 45 -0.40 6.65 6.44
CA ARG A 45 -0.64 6.66 7.89
C ARG A 45 0.09 5.55 8.64
N GLY A 46 0.87 4.71 7.96
CA GLY A 46 1.55 3.56 8.56
C GLY A 46 0.61 2.37 8.84
N ASN A 47 -0.61 2.39 8.32
CA ASN A 47 -1.62 1.34 8.53
C ASN A 47 -1.61 0.33 7.36
N ALA A 48 -0.42 -0.01 6.86
CA ALA A 48 -0.29 -1.03 5.83
C ALA A 48 -0.74 -2.38 6.40
N PRO A 49 -1.57 -3.16 5.68
CA PRO A 49 -1.82 -4.55 6.06
C PRO A 49 -0.49 -5.28 6.08
N ALA A 50 -0.28 -6.10 7.11
CA ALA A 50 1.00 -6.71 7.42
C ALA A 50 1.06 -8.18 7.00
#